data_AF-A0A7S1FAS6-F1
#
_entry.id   AF-A0A7S1FAS6-F1
#
_cell.length_a   1.000
_cell.length_b   1.000
_cell.length_c   1.000
_cell.angle_alpha   90.00
_cell.angle_beta   90.00
_cell.angle_gamma   90.00
#
_symmetry.space_group_name_H-M   'P 1'
#
loop_
_entity.id
_entity.type
_entity.pdbx_description
1 polymer ?
#
loop_
_entity_poly.entity_id
_entity_poly.type
_entity_poly.pdbx_seq_one_letter_code
_entity_poly.pdbx_strand_id
1 'polypeptide(L)'
;SVSLIFGHFVTCAWYAIGSIPSDTGNNWLGATVDIGGRATSYRDLNSFFLYTSSLHWAIAQMTLGCNELAATNSAERLLSVLLLFVGLFLSSTLVSSFSATLIDFQMQTREQTHQLRLVRQFLAQNSVGLKLSVQVQRQVERRLRQKPMLKEGDVAALSVLPSRVRIDLRFA
;
A
#
# COMPACT_ATOMS: atom_id res chain seq x y z
N SER A 1 8.80 1.92 -2.52
CA SER A 1 10.09 1.84 -3.24
C SER A 1 10.14 0.71 -4.28
N VAL A 2 9.55 -0.46 -4.06
CA VAL A 2 9.51 -1.57 -5.05
C VAL A 2 8.50 -1.34 -6.18
N SER A 3 7.31 -0.81 -5.88
CA SER A 3 6.24 -0.62 -6.88
C SER A 3 6.56 0.39 -7.98
N LEU A 4 7.37 1.42 -7.69
CA LEU A 4 7.78 2.43 -8.68
C LEU A 4 8.81 1.87 -9.66
N ILE A 5 9.77 1.09 -9.16
CA ILE A 5 10.80 0.43 -9.99
C ILE A 5 10.11 -0.60 -10.90
N PHE A 6 9.21 -1.40 -10.35
CA PHE A 6 8.41 -2.35 -11.13
C PHE A 6 7.59 -1.64 -12.22
N GLY A 7 6.92 -0.53 -11.88
CA GLY A 7 6.17 0.27 -12.86
C GLY A 7 7.03 0.79 -14.01
N HIS A 8 8.26 1.25 -13.75
CA HIS A 8 9.20 1.67 -14.79
C HIS A 8 9.61 0.50 -15.70
N PHE A 9 9.94 -0.68 -15.13
CA PHE A 9 10.26 -1.86 -15.93
C PHE A 9 9.11 -2.30 -16.84
N VAL A 10 7.87 -2.30 -16.32
CA VAL A 10 6.68 -2.63 -17.12
C VAL A 10 6.46 -1.61 -18.23
N THR A 11 6.63 -0.32 -17.92
CA THR A 11 6.55 0.78 -18.89
C THR A 11 7.57 0.61 -20.02
N CYS A 12 8.83 0.33 -19.67
CA CYS A 12 9.89 0.11 -20.65
C CYS A 12 9.66 -1.17 -21.46
N ALA A 13 9.16 -2.25 -20.84
CA ALA A 13 8.83 -3.48 -21.55
C ALA A 13 7.72 -3.26 -22.59
N TRP A 14 6.68 -2.49 -22.22
CA TRP A 14 5.62 -2.10 -23.16
C TRP A 14 6.14 -1.21 -24.30
N TYR A 15 7.03 -0.27 -24.01
CA TYR A 15 7.65 0.52 -25.06
C TYR A 15 8.52 -0.32 -25.99
N ALA A 16 9.32 -1.22 -25.43
CA ALA A 16 10.22 -2.08 -26.18
C ALA A 16 9.46 -3.05 -27.11
N ILE A 17 8.35 -3.64 -26.66
CA ILE A 17 7.57 -4.58 -27.50
C ILE A 17 6.97 -3.88 -28.72
N GLY A 18 6.65 -2.59 -28.61
CA GLY A 18 6.20 -1.75 -29.74
C GLY A 18 7.29 -1.47 -30.79
N SER A 19 8.55 -1.80 -30.49
CA SER A 19 9.69 -1.58 -31.41
C SER A 19 10.14 -2.86 -32.13
N ILE A 20 9.52 -4.01 -31.82
CA ILE A 20 9.87 -5.32 -32.38
C ILE A 20 8.92 -5.64 -33.56
N PRO A 21 9.39 -6.33 -34.62
CA PRO A 21 8.51 -6.86 -35.67
C PRO A 21 7.42 -7.75 -35.09
N SER A 22 6.19 -7.59 -35.56
CA SER A 22 5.03 -8.34 -35.07
C SER A 22 4.51 -9.33 -36.12
N ASP A 23 3.74 -10.30 -35.64
CA ASP A 23 3.05 -11.30 -36.47
C ASP A 23 1.92 -10.68 -37.32
N THR A 24 1.31 -9.59 -36.87
CA THR A 24 0.26 -8.88 -37.61
C THR A 24 0.80 -7.80 -38.56
N GLY A 25 2.11 -7.54 -38.53
CA GLY A 25 2.73 -6.43 -39.26
C GLY A 25 2.46 -5.04 -38.66
N ASN A 26 1.69 -4.95 -37.56
CA ASN A 26 1.46 -3.72 -36.81
C ASN A 26 1.74 -3.88 -35.31
N ASN A 27 2.02 -2.78 -34.63
CA ASN A 27 2.26 -2.73 -33.19
C ASN A 27 1.54 -1.51 -32.58
N TRP A 28 1.50 -1.42 -31.26
CA TRP A 28 0.79 -0.34 -30.58
C TRP A 28 1.32 1.05 -30.94
N LEU A 29 2.62 1.18 -31.27
CA LEU A 29 3.18 2.43 -31.78
C LEU A 29 2.60 2.81 -33.16
N GLY A 30 2.17 1.82 -33.96
CA GLY A 30 1.47 2.05 -35.22
C GLY A 30 -0.05 2.24 -35.06
N ALA A 31 -0.61 2.13 -33.85
CA ALA A 31 -2.00 2.48 -33.60
C ALA A 31 -2.20 3.99 -33.73
N THR A 32 -3.42 4.42 -34.05
CA THR A 32 -3.76 5.83 -34.24
C THR A 32 -4.58 6.36 -33.08
N VAL A 33 -4.28 7.58 -32.65
CA VAL A 33 -5.08 8.38 -31.71
C VAL A 33 -5.65 9.59 -32.45
N ASP A 34 -6.89 9.96 -32.17
CA ASP A 34 -7.51 11.16 -32.72
C ASP A 34 -7.06 12.40 -31.94
N ILE A 35 -6.36 13.30 -32.63
CA ILE A 35 -5.92 14.60 -32.08
C ILE A 35 -6.48 15.70 -32.99
N GLY A 36 -7.55 16.35 -32.54
CA GLY A 36 -8.16 17.47 -33.27
C GLY A 36 -8.85 17.05 -34.58
N GLY A 37 -9.46 15.86 -34.63
CA GLY A 37 -10.16 15.32 -35.80
C GLY A 37 -9.22 14.66 -36.81
N ARG A 38 -7.99 14.33 -36.41
CA ARG A 38 -6.99 13.68 -37.26
C ARG A 38 -6.44 12.44 -36.56
N ALA A 39 -6.58 11.30 -37.23
CA ALA A 39 -5.94 10.05 -36.82
C ALA A 39 -4.42 10.18 -37.00
N THR A 40 -3.70 10.28 -35.89
CA THR A 40 -2.23 10.40 -35.85
C THR A 40 -1.66 9.13 -35.22
N SER A 41 -0.64 8.55 -35.84
CA SER A 41 0.03 7.36 -35.31
C SER A 41 0.78 7.70 -34.01
N TYR A 42 0.75 6.80 -33.02
CA TYR A 42 1.53 6.99 -31.78
C TYR A 42 3.03 7.21 -32.08
N ARG A 43 3.56 6.53 -33.10
CA ARG A 43 4.95 6.64 -33.56
C ARG A 43 5.38 8.06 -33.91
N ASP A 44 4.44 8.89 -34.36
CA ASP A 44 4.70 10.27 -34.79
C ASP A 44 4.58 11.29 -33.65
N LEU A 45 4.25 10.84 -32.44
CA LEU A 45 4.07 11.69 -31.26
C LEU A 45 5.38 11.89 -30.50
N ASN A 46 5.38 12.92 -29.63
CA ASN A 46 6.51 13.26 -28.79
C ASN A 46 6.87 12.09 -27.83
N SER A 47 8.16 11.82 -27.65
CA SER A 47 8.68 10.80 -26.71
C SER A 47 8.14 10.93 -25.29
N PHE A 48 7.92 12.16 -24.80
CA PHE A 48 7.31 12.37 -23.49
C PHE A 48 5.87 11.82 -23.44
N PHE A 49 5.09 12.09 -24.49
CA PHE A 49 3.72 11.56 -24.61
C PHE A 49 3.73 10.03 -24.68
N LEU A 50 4.60 9.45 -25.50
CA LEU A 50 4.78 8.00 -25.60
C LEU A 50 5.14 7.35 -24.25
N TYR A 51 6.05 7.96 -23.49
CA TYR A 51 6.41 7.50 -22.16
C TYR A 51 5.22 7.58 -21.20
N THR A 52 4.51 8.71 -21.16
CA THR A 52 3.36 8.88 -20.26
C THR A 52 2.20 7.95 -20.62
N SER A 53 1.95 7.69 -21.91
CA SER A 53 0.95 6.72 -22.36
C SER A 53 1.36 5.29 -22.00
N SER A 54 2.63 4.93 -22.17
CA SER A 54 3.15 3.61 -21.76
C SER A 54 3.05 3.43 -20.24
N LEU A 55 3.32 4.49 -19.46
CA LEU A 55 3.21 4.47 -18.01
C LEU A 55 1.75 4.37 -17.57
N HIS A 56 0.85 5.11 -18.21
CA HIS A 56 -0.59 5.03 -17.97
C HIS A 56 -1.10 3.60 -18.21
N TRP A 57 -0.70 2.99 -19.33
CA TRP A 57 -1.01 1.60 -19.63
C TRP A 57 -0.48 0.65 -18.55
N ALA A 58 0.79 0.80 -18.14
CA ALA A 58 1.38 -0.05 -17.10
C ALA A 58 0.62 0.04 -15.77
N ILE A 59 0.25 1.26 -15.34
CA ILE A 59 -0.54 1.48 -14.13
C ILE A 59 -1.93 0.84 -14.28
N ALA A 60 -2.57 1.02 -15.43
CA ALA A 60 -3.87 0.43 -15.71
C ALA A 60 -3.86 -1.10 -15.61
N GLN A 61 -2.80 -1.77 -16.10
CA GLN A 61 -2.67 -3.23 -15.92
C GLN A 61 -2.53 -3.61 -14.44
N MET A 62 -1.82 -2.81 -13.63
CA MET A 62 -1.64 -3.07 -12.21
C MET A 62 -2.91 -2.86 -11.38
N THR A 63 -3.76 -1.91 -11.77
CA THR A 63 -4.96 -1.52 -11.03
C THR A 63 -6.26 -2.01 -11.64
N LEU A 64 -6.19 -2.77 -12.74
CA LEU A 64 -7.34 -3.13 -13.59
C LEU A 64 -8.10 -1.89 -14.07
N GLY A 65 -7.37 -0.80 -14.35
CA GLY A 65 -7.90 0.45 -14.87
C GLY A 65 -8.17 0.41 -16.37
N CYS A 66 -8.99 1.35 -16.84
CA CYS A 66 -9.17 1.59 -18.26
C CYS A 66 -7.92 2.20 -18.89
N ASN A 67 -7.65 1.87 -20.14
CA ASN A 67 -6.60 2.47 -20.94
C ASN A 67 -6.99 2.48 -22.42
N GLU A 68 -6.42 3.43 -23.15
CA GLU A 68 -6.62 3.68 -24.58
C GLU A 68 -5.75 2.81 -25.49
N LEU A 69 -4.69 2.20 -24.94
CA LEU A 69 -3.70 1.43 -25.69
C LEU A 69 -4.10 -0.05 -25.80
N ALA A 70 -4.73 -0.40 -26.92
CA ALA A 70 -5.07 -1.78 -27.23
C ALA A 70 -3.88 -2.53 -27.86
N ALA A 71 -3.72 -3.81 -27.47
CA ALA A 71 -2.79 -4.72 -28.14
C ALA A 71 -3.23 -4.98 -29.59
N THR A 72 -2.29 -4.87 -30.51
CA THR A 72 -2.49 -4.99 -31.97
C THR A 72 -1.84 -6.25 -32.57
N ASN A 73 -1.10 -7.00 -31.75
CA ASN A 73 -0.44 -8.25 -32.13
C ASN A 73 -0.44 -9.27 -30.98
N SER A 74 -0.01 -10.51 -31.29
CA SER A 74 -0.10 -11.62 -30.32
C SER A 74 0.86 -11.44 -29.13
N ALA A 75 2.04 -10.88 -29.35
CA ALA A 75 3.04 -10.68 -28.31
C ALA A 75 2.59 -9.60 -27.30
N GLU A 76 2.08 -8.47 -27.79
CA GLU A 76 1.44 -7.42 -26.98
C GLU A 76 0.28 -7.99 -26.18
N ARG A 77 -0.60 -8.79 -26.82
CA ARG A 77 -1.76 -9.39 -26.17
C ARG A 77 -1.35 -10.33 -25.04
N LEU A 78 -0.35 -11.18 -25.27
CA LEU A 78 0.17 -12.09 -24.25
C LEU A 78 0.75 -11.33 -23.06
N LEU A 79 1.53 -10.28 -23.32
CA LEU A 79 2.07 -9.41 -22.28
C LEU A 79 0.94 -8.74 -21.47
N SER A 80 -0.09 -8.22 -22.12
CA SER A 80 -1.29 -7.67 -21.43
C SER A 80 -1.92 -8.70 -20.51
N VAL A 81 -2.16 -9.92 -20.99
CA VAL A 81 -2.80 -10.98 -20.19
C VAL A 81 -1.97 -11.36 -18.97
N LEU A 82 -0.65 -11.51 -19.13
CA LEU A 82 0.25 -11.82 -18.01
C LEU A 82 0.24 -10.71 -16.96
N LEU A 83 0.30 -9.45 -17.40
CA LEU A 83 0.30 -8.30 -16.48
C LEU A 83 -1.05 -8.07 -15.80
N LEU A 84 -2.17 -8.44 -16.43
CA LEU A 84 -3.49 -8.44 -15.77
C LEU A 84 -3.51 -9.40 -14.57
N PHE A 85 -2.98 -10.62 -14.71
CA PHE A 85 -2.86 -11.55 -13.58
C PHE A 85 -1.96 -10.99 -12.47
N VAL A 86 -0.79 -10.45 -12.84
CA VAL A 86 0.13 -9.85 -11.87
C VAL A 86 -0.53 -8.66 -11.15
N GLY A 87 -1.22 -7.80 -11.89
CA GLY A 87 -1.99 -6.67 -11.35
C GLY A 87 -3.09 -7.11 -10.40
N LEU A 88 -3.81 -8.19 -10.72
CA LEU A 88 -4.82 -8.77 -9.83
C LEU A 88 -4.23 -9.23 -8.49
N PHE A 89 -3.08 -9.93 -8.49
CA PHE A 89 -2.42 -10.36 -7.26
C PHE A 89 -1.87 -9.18 -6.45
N LEU A 90 -1.23 -8.22 -7.12
CA LEU A 90 -0.69 -7.02 -6.49
C LEU A 90 -1.80 -6.18 -5.86
N SER A 91 -2.85 -5.87 -6.61
CA SER A 91 -4.01 -5.10 -6.11
C SER A 91 -4.69 -5.79 -4.93
N SER A 92 -4.91 -7.11 -5.01
CA SER A 92 -5.48 -7.89 -3.90
C SER A 92 -4.62 -7.78 -2.64
N THR A 93 -3.30 -7.95 -2.77
CA THR A 93 -2.36 -7.86 -1.64
C THR A 93 -2.32 -6.45 -1.04
N LEU A 94 -2.34 -5.41 -1.89
CA LEU A 94 -2.39 -4.02 -1.46
C LEU A 94 -3.68 -3.73 -0.67
N VAL A 95 -4.84 -4.15 -1.17
CA VAL A 95 -6.11 -3.99 -0.45
C VAL A 95 -6.07 -4.75 0.87
N SER A 96 -5.63 -6.01 0.90
CA SER A 96 -5.56 -6.80 2.14
C SER A 96 -4.65 -6.17 3.20
N SER A 97 -3.45 -5.73 2.82
CA SER A 97 -2.51 -5.08 3.74
C SER A 97 -3.03 -3.74 4.27
N PHE A 98 -3.67 -2.95 3.40
CA PHE A 98 -4.32 -1.71 3.81
C PHE A 98 -5.49 -1.97 4.77
N SER A 99 -6.35 -2.94 4.45
CA SER A 99 -7.44 -3.35 5.32
C SER A 99 -6.95 -3.86 6.67
N ALA A 100 -5.91 -4.69 6.72
CA ALA A 100 -5.31 -5.17 7.97
C ALA A 100 -4.79 -4.01 8.82
N THR A 101 -4.05 -3.07 8.20
CA THR A 101 -3.55 -1.88 8.89
C THR A 101 -4.70 -1.02 9.45
N LEU A 102 -5.79 -0.87 8.68
CA LEU A 102 -6.96 -0.12 9.10
C LEU A 102 -7.68 -0.81 10.27
N ILE A 103 -7.82 -2.14 10.22
CA ILE A 103 -8.43 -2.94 11.29
C ILE A 103 -7.59 -2.82 12.57
N ASP A 104 -6.27 -2.95 12.48
CA ASP A 104 -5.37 -2.80 13.63
C ASP A 104 -5.50 -1.40 14.25
N PHE A 105 -5.54 -0.36 13.43
CA PHE A 105 -5.74 1.02 13.88
C PHE A 105 -7.09 1.21 14.58
N GLN A 106 -8.17 0.65 14.01
CA GLN A 106 -9.50 0.69 14.62
C GLN A 106 -9.53 -0.08 15.95
N MET A 107 -8.89 -1.24 16.02
CA MET A 107 -8.83 -2.05 17.23
C MET A 107 -8.06 -1.34 18.35
N GLN A 108 -6.92 -0.72 18.04
CA GLN A 108 -6.17 0.08 19.01
C GLN A 108 -7.00 1.26 19.54
N THR A 109 -7.71 1.97 18.66
CA THR A 109 -8.57 3.09 19.04
C THR A 109 -9.75 2.63 19.91
N ARG A 110 -10.35 1.48 19.55
CA ARG A 110 -11.45 0.87 20.30
C ARG A 110 -11.00 0.46 21.71
N GLU A 111 -9.82 -0.14 21.84
CA GLU A 111 -9.27 -0.54 23.13
C GLU A 111 -8.98 0.66 24.04
N GLN A 112 -8.36 1.72 23.52
CA GLN A 112 -8.15 2.96 24.27
C GLN A 112 -9.47 3.54 24.79
N THR A 113 -10.49 3.59 23.93
CA THR A 113 -11.83 4.08 24.28
C THR A 113 -12.49 3.18 25.34
N HIS A 114 -12.33 1.87 25.20
CA HIS A 114 -12.84 0.89 26.15
C HIS A 114 -12.22 1.05 27.55
N GLN A 115 -10.90 1.15 27.63
CA GLN A 115 -10.17 1.36 28.88
C GLN A 115 -10.58 2.67 29.58
N LEU A 116 -10.73 3.77 28.83
CA LEU A 116 -11.22 5.03 29.38
C LEU A 116 -12.65 4.93 29.93
N ARG A 117 -13.51 4.16 29.27
CA ARG A 117 -14.87 3.90 29.76
C ARG A 117 -14.86 3.12 31.07
N LEU A 118 -14.00 2.11 31.20
CA LEU A 118 -13.85 1.35 32.44
C LEU A 118 -13.37 2.23 33.59
N VAL A 119 -12.38 3.10 33.35
CA VAL A 119 -11.90 4.07 34.37
C VAL A 119 -13.03 5.00 34.79
N ARG A 120 -13.83 5.53 33.85
CA ARG A 120 -15.00 6.37 34.18
C ARG A 120 -16.00 5.63 35.07
N GLN A 121 -16.32 4.38 34.74
CA GLN A 121 -17.24 3.56 35.53
C GLN A 121 -16.69 3.28 36.93
N PHE A 122 -15.41 2.91 37.04
CA PHE A 122 -14.75 2.66 38.33
C PHE A 122 -14.79 3.89 39.24
N LEU A 123 -14.45 5.08 38.70
CA LEU A 123 -14.47 6.33 39.47
C LEU A 123 -15.88 6.70 39.93
N ALA A 124 -16.89 6.47 39.09
CA ALA A 124 -18.28 6.72 39.43
C ALA A 124 -18.80 5.76 40.52
N GLN A 125 -18.48 4.46 40.42
CA GLN A 125 -18.88 3.45 41.42
C GLN A 125 -18.25 3.69 42.80
N ASN A 126 -17.03 4.24 42.84
CA ASN A 126 -16.33 4.55 44.08
C ASN A 126 -16.62 5.98 44.59
N SER A 127 -17.59 6.70 44.02
CA SER A 127 -17.97 8.07 44.41
C SER A 127 -16.78 9.04 44.49
N VAL A 128 -15.82 8.91 43.56
CA VAL A 128 -14.61 9.75 43.55
C VAL A 128 -14.96 11.19 43.18
N GLY A 129 -14.53 12.14 44.01
CA GLY A 129 -14.80 13.57 43.82
C GLY A 129 -14.41 14.08 42.42
N LEU A 130 -15.25 14.96 41.86
CA LEU A 130 -15.17 15.42 40.46
C LEU A 130 -13.77 15.90 40.03
N LYS A 131 -13.10 16.68 40.88
CA LYS A 131 -11.76 17.23 40.60
C LYS A 131 -10.72 16.11 40.42
N LEU A 132 -10.72 15.11 41.29
CA LEU A 132 -9.79 13.97 41.22
C LEU A 132 -10.14 13.07 40.03
N SER A 133 -11.43 12.83 39.78
CA SER A 133 -11.90 12.02 38.64
C SER A 133 -11.43 12.57 37.29
N VAL A 134 -11.49 13.89 37.09
CA VAL A 134 -11.00 14.55 35.86
C VAL A 134 -9.48 14.42 35.74
N GLN A 135 -8.74 14.60 36.84
CA GLN A 135 -7.28 14.45 36.85
C GLN A 135 -6.85 13.03 36.47
N VAL A 136 -7.48 12.02 37.07
CA VAL A 136 -7.21 10.60 36.78
C VAL A 136 -7.52 10.29 35.32
N GLN A 137 -8.70 10.68 34.81
CA GLN A 137 -9.07 10.42 33.41
C GLN A 137 -8.09 11.04 32.42
N ARG A 138 -7.68 12.31 32.62
CA ARG A 138 -6.68 12.97 31.76
C ARG A 138 -5.33 12.27 31.80
N GLN A 139 -4.90 11.84 32.99
CA GLN A 139 -3.63 11.15 33.15
C GLN A 139 -3.66 9.77 32.48
N VAL A 140 -4.76 9.02 32.61
CA VAL A 140 -4.94 7.73 31.94
C VAL A 140 -5.02 7.90 30.43
N GLU A 141 -5.79 8.86 29.93
CA GLU A 141 -5.88 9.13 28.47
C GLU A 141 -4.50 9.44 27.88
N ARG A 142 -3.73 10.32 28.55
CA ARG A 142 -2.37 10.65 28.10
C ARG A 142 -1.46 9.42 28.07
N ARG A 143 -1.56 8.55 29.08
CA ARG A 143 -0.76 7.31 29.16
C ARG A 143 -1.18 6.27 28.13
N LEU A 144 -2.47 6.15 27.82
CA LEU A 144 -2.98 5.23 26.80
C LEU A 144 -2.63 5.65 25.37
N ARG A 145 -2.50 6.97 25.11
CA ARG A 145 -2.04 7.51 23.82
C ARG A 145 -0.55 7.32 23.59
N GLN A 146 0.25 7.25 24.65
CA GLN A 146 1.68 6.95 24.56
C GLN A 146 1.87 5.45 24.38
N LYS A 147 2.79 5.02 23.50
CA LYS A 147 3.21 3.60 23.45
C LYS A 147 3.68 3.22 24.87
N PRO A 148 3.07 2.23 25.53
CA PRO A 148 3.55 1.78 26.83
C PRO A 148 4.99 1.28 26.64
N MET A 149 5.90 1.67 27.54
CA MET A 149 7.21 1.02 27.60
C MET A 149 6.96 -0.46 27.91
N LEU A 150 7.40 -1.33 27.01
CA LEU A 150 7.34 -2.78 27.21
C LEU A 150 8.14 -3.11 28.47
N LYS A 151 7.52 -3.80 29.42
CA LYS A 151 8.25 -4.35 30.56
C LYS A 151 8.87 -5.68 30.13
N GLU A 152 9.95 -6.08 30.81
CA GLU A 152 10.64 -7.34 30.51
C GLU A 152 9.68 -8.56 30.54
N GLY A 153 8.66 -8.52 31.41
CA GLY A 153 7.62 -9.55 31.50
C GLY A 153 6.63 -9.58 30.34
N ASP A 154 6.50 -8.49 29.57
CA ASP A 154 5.61 -8.42 28.40
C ASP A 154 6.27 -9.04 27.15
N VAL A 155 7.57 -9.33 27.20
CA VAL A 155 8.36 -9.83 26.07
C VAL A 155 8.84 -11.26 26.35
N ALA A 156 7.98 -12.24 26.07
CA ALA A 156 8.27 -13.67 26.26
C ALA A 156 9.58 -14.12 25.57
N ALA A 157 9.97 -13.48 24.45
CA ALA A 157 11.22 -13.76 23.73
C ALA A 157 12.49 -13.50 24.57
N LEU A 158 12.44 -12.64 25.59
CA LEU A 158 13.58 -12.38 26.48
C LEU A 158 13.89 -13.58 27.40
N SER A 159 12.96 -14.52 27.56
CA SER A 159 13.19 -15.75 28.34
C SER A 159 14.19 -16.70 27.68
N VAL A 160 14.38 -16.60 26.37
CA VAL A 160 15.32 -17.41 25.57
C VAL A 160 16.76 -16.94 25.76
N LEU A 161 16.97 -15.69 26.20
CA LEU A 161 18.32 -15.14 26.41
C LEU A 161 19.01 -15.80 27.61
N PRO A 162 20.32 -16.14 27.53
CA PRO A 162 21.09 -16.58 28.68
C PRO A 162 21.03 -15.58 29.84
N SER A 163 21.02 -16.07 31.07
CA SER A 163 20.81 -15.25 32.27
C SER A 163 21.79 -14.07 32.38
N ARG A 164 23.02 -14.21 31.88
CA ARG A 164 24.02 -13.13 31.87
C ARG A 164 23.60 -11.92 31.03
N VAL A 165 23.08 -12.16 29.81
CA VAL A 165 22.65 -11.10 28.90
C VAL A 165 21.38 -10.40 29.41
N ARG A 166 20.49 -11.13 30.09
CA ARG A 166 19.31 -10.55 30.76
C ARG A 166 19.69 -9.63 31.92
N ILE A 167 20.74 -9.96 32.66
CA ILE A 167 21.24 -9.14 33.77
C ILE A 167 21.84 -7.85 33.20
N ASP A 168 22.68 -7.93 32.17
CA ASP A 168 23.29 -6.73 31.55
C ASP A 168 22.23 -5.79 30.96
N LEU A 169 21.17 -6.32 30.36
CA LEU A 169 20.03 -5.52 29.85
C LEU A 169 19.25 -4.77 30.94
N ARG A 170 19.32 -5.19 32.21
CA ARG A 170 18.67 -4.48 33.34
C ARG A 170 19.49 -3.30 33.85
N PHE A 171 20.78 -3.23 33.50
CA PHE A 171 21.73 -2.23 33.99
C PHE A 171 22.22 -1.27 32.90
N ALA A 172 21.77 -1.43 31.64
CA ALA A 172 22.01 -0.52 30.53
C ALA A 172 20.90 0.55 30.43
#